data_AF-A0A833XTB3-F1
#
_entry.id   AF-A0A833XTB3-F1
#
_cell.length_a   1.000
_cell.length_b   1.000
_cell.length_c   1.000
_cell.angle_alpha   90.00
_cell.angle_beta   90.00
_cell.angle_gamma   90.00
#
_symmetry.space_group_name_H-M   'P 1'
#
loop_
_entity.id
_entity.type
_entity.pdbx_description
1 polymer ?
#
loop_
_entity_poly.entity_id
_entity_poly.type
_entity_poly.pdbx_seq_one_letter_code
_entity_poly.pdbx_strand_id
1 'polypeptide(L)'
;IDCIAANIIWPIAFCIGCLTWHVTSLCQESNARIEQAAHKDWNFTEQVLSATSFSRQLAEQMTLAKAYVIIAKEHNNLHLAWELSSKIRSCQLLLSKAAMRGEPITLEEAEPIIKSLSSLIYKAQDAHYDIATTIVTMKSHIQALEERANAATVQSTVFGQLASEAISKSLHCVNVKLIADWLKKQSLQE
;
A
#
# COMPACT_ATOMS: atom_id res chain seq x y z
N ILE A 1 -11.43 -15.99 -28.54
CA ILE A 1 -11.49 -15.83 -27.07
C ILE A 1 -10.87 -14.46 -26.68
N ASP A 2 -10.89 -13.49 -27.60
CA ASP A 2 -9.92 -12.39 -27.61
C ASP A 2 -10.53 -10.99 -27.38
N CYS A 3 -11.75 -10.91 -26.86
CA CYS A 3 -12.38 -9.61 -26.57
C CYS A 3 -12.50 -9.29 -25.07
N ILE A 4 -12.43 -10.29 -24.18
CA ILE A 4 -12.61 -10.09 -22.73
C ILE A 4 -11.30 -9.65 -22.07
N ALA A 5 -10.15 -10.09 -22.60
CA ALA A 5 -8.83 -9.73 -22.06
C ALA A 5 -8.45 -8.26 -22.30
N ALA A 6 -8.94 -7.63 -23.38
CA ALA A 6 -8.55 -6.27 -23.74
C ALA A 6 -9.27 -5.18 -22.92
N ASN A 7 -10.51 -5.42 -22.47
CA ASN A 7 -11.35 -4.36 -21.91
C ASN A 7 -11.30 -4.20 -20.38
N ILE A 8 -10.66 -5.12 -19.66
CA ILE A 8 -10.60 -5.09 -18.18
C ILE A 8 -9.16 -4.98 -17.68
N ILE A 9 -8.20 -5.61 -18.36
CA ILE A 9 -6.82 -5.69 -17.89
C ILE A 9 -6.06 -4.39 -18.16
N TRP A 10 -6.30 -3.73 -19.29
CA TRP A 10 -5.64 -2.47 -19.64
C TRP A 10 -5.96 -1.29 -18.71
N PRO A 11 -7.23 -1.03 -18.31
CA PRO A 11 -7.52 0.06 -17.39
C PRO A 11 -6.97 -0.19 -15.97
N ILE A 12 -6.90 -1.44 -15.53
CA ILE A 12 -6.31 -1.79 -14.22
C ILE A 12 -4.78 -1.59 -14.25
N ALA A 13 -4.11 -2.02 -15.31
CA ALA A 13 -2.67 -1.77 -15.50
C ALA A 13 -2.35 -0.27 -15.63
N PHE A 14 -3.23 0.51 -16.26
CA PHE A 14 -3.09 1.97 -16.37
C PHE A 14 -3.29 2.68 -15.03
N CYS A 15 -4.26 2.25 -14.20
CA CYS A 15 -4.46 2.80 -12.86
C CYS A 15 -3.30 2.47 -11.90
N ILE A 16 -2.77 1.23 -11.93
CA ILE A 16 -1.62 0.83 -11.11
C ILE A 16 -0.36 1.57 -11.57
N GLY A 17 -0.15 1.70 -12.89
CA GLY A 17 0.96 2.47 -13.46
C GLY A 17 0.89 3.97 -13.13
N CYS A 18 -0.31 4.55 -13.08
CA CYS A 18 -0.49 5.96 -12.71
C CYS A 18 -0.24 6.20 -11.21
N LEU A 19 -0.66 5.28 -10.33
CA LEU A 19 -0.34 5.37 -8.90
C LEU A 19 1.15 5.19 -8.62
N THR A 20 1.85 4.28 -9.30
CA THR A 20 3.31 4.13 -9.15
C THR A 20 4.09 5.31 -9.75
N TRP A 21 3.63 5.88 -10.87
CA TRP A 21 4.26 7.09 -11.45
C TRP A 21 4.06 8.33 -10.57
N HIS A 22 2.88 8.51 -9.96
CA HIS A 22 2.63 9.66 -9.09
C HIS A 22 3.44 9.60 -7.78
N VAL A 23 3.60 8.40 -7.21
CA VAL A 23 4.43 8.19 -6.01
C VAL A 23 5.92 8.35 -6.32
N THR A 24 6.39 7.93 -7.51
CA THR A 24 7.78 8.07 -7.92
C THR A 24 8.13 9.51 -8.33
N SER A 25 7.20 10.23 -8.96
CA SER A 25 7.38 11.64 -9.38
C SER A 25 7.53 12.60 -8.19
N LEU A 26 6.82 12.34 -7.08
CA LEU A 26 6.93 13.13 -5.85
C LEU A 26 8.28 12.93 -5.12
N CYS A 27 8.96 11.81 -5.32
CA CYS A 27 10.29 11.56 -4.76
C CYS A 27 11.42 12.18 -5.58
N GLN A 28 11.28 12.23 -6.91
CA GLN A 28 12.35 12.72 -7.79
C GLN A 28 12.48 14.25 -7.76
N GLU A 29 11.37 14.97 -7.60
CA GLU A 29 11.35 16.44 -7.49
C GLU A 29 11.91 16.97 -6.15
N SER A 30 12.00 16.08 -5.14
CA SER A 30 12.64 16.37 -3.86
C SER A 30 14.18 16.28 -3.91
N ASN A 31 14.75 15.45 -4.79
CA ASN A 31 16.19 15.23 -4.85
C ASN A 31 16.94 16.28 -5.69
N ALA A 32 16.30 16.87 -6.70
CA ALA A 32 16.96 17.83 -7.59
C ALA A 32 17.25 19.21 -6.95
N ARG A 33 16.67 19.50 -5.78
CA ARG A 33 16.88 20.78 -5.05
C ARG A 33 17.99 20.74 -3.99
N ILE A 34 18.62 19.59 -3.77
CA ILE A 34 19.57 19.39 -2.66
C ILE A 34 21.01 19.80 -3.05
N GLU A 35 21.30 20.10 -4.32
CA GLU A 35 22.68 20.37 -4.78
C GLU A 35 23.18 21.83 -4.74
N GLN A 36 22.46 22.76 -4.10
CA GLN A 36 22.97 24.13 -3.98
C GLN A 36 22.70 24.75 -2.61
N ALA A 37 23.56 24.44 -1.64
CA ALA A 37 24.06 25.40 -0.65
C ALA A 37 25.11 24.74 0.26
N ALA A 38 26.37 24.81 -0.15
CA ALA A 38 27.48 24.61 0.77
C ALA A 38 27.54 25.81 1.74
N HIS A 39 27.02 25.65 2.95
CA HIS A 39 27.37 26.53 4.07
C HIS A 39 27.29 25.77 5.40
N LYS A 40 28.46 25.38 5.89
CA LYS A 40 28.81 24.97 7.27
C LYS A 40 27.89 23.92 7.92
N ASP A 41 28.36 22.68 7.88
CA ASP A 41 27.71 21.45 8.34
C ASP A 41 26.97 21.55 9.68
N TRP A 42 25.65 21.70 9.57
CA TRP A 42 24.71 21.21 10.56
C TRP A 42 23.89 20.11 9.89
N ASN A 43 24.03 18.88 10.38
CA ASN A 43 23.42 17.73 9.74
C ASN A 43 22.03 17.48 10.35
N PHE A 44 20.98 17.96 9.70
CA PHE A 44 19.58 17.71 10.09
C PHE A 44 19.31 16.21 10.33
N THR A 45 19.95 15.34 9.54
CA THR A 45 19.88 13.88 9.68
C THR A 45 20.40 13.44 11.04
N GLU A 46 21.49 14.04 11.54
CA GLU A 46 22.06 13.75 12.85
C GLU A 46 21.14 14.19 13.99
N GLN A 47 20.35 15.26 13.82
CA GLN A 47 19.34 15.62 14.82
C GLN A 47 18.17 14.65 14.85
N VAL A 48 17.66 14.23 13.69
CA VAL A 48 16.61 13.20 13.65
C VAL A 48 17.10 11.88 14.25
N LEU A 49 18.40 11.59 14.13
CA LEU A 49 19.03 10.43 14.76
C LEU A 49 19.33 10.65 16.25
N SER A 50 19.59 11.88 16.68
CA SER A 50 19.86 12.26 18.07
C SER A 50 18.62 12.08 18.95
N ALA A 51 18.81 11.33 20.04
CA ALA A 51 17.73 10.91 20.94
C ALA A 51 17.03 12.06 21.68
N THR A 52 17.66 13.24 21.78
CA THR A 52 17.17 14.35 22.60
C THR A 52 16.72 15.57 21.79
N SER A 53 16.66 15.48 20.46
CA SER A 53 16.28 16.63 19.63
C SER A 53 14.76 16.79 19.54
N PHE A 54 14.31 18.05 19.49
CA PHE A 54 12.91 18.36 19.19
C PHE A 54 12.49 17.87 17.80
N SER A 55 13.43 17.84 16.84
CA SER A 55 13.21 17.28 15.50
C SER A 55 12.79 15.81 15.56
N ARG A 56 13.49 15.00 16.38
CA ARG A 56 13.14 13.59 16.58
C ARG A 56 11.82 13.44 17.33
N GLN A 57 11.61 14.20 18.41
CA GLN A 57 10.37 14.16 19.19
C GLN A 57 9.14 14.48 18.31
N LEU A 58 9.22 15.53 17.47
CA LEU A 58 8.17 15.90 16.53
C LEU A 58 7.94 14.80 15.48
N ALA A 59 9.00 14.17 14.97
CA ALA A 59 8.89 13.08 14.00
C ALA A 59 8.19 11.83 14.60
N GLU A 60 8.53 11.47 15.84
CA GLU A 60 7.91 10.36 16.56
C GLU A 60 6.43 10.63 16.87
N GLN A 61 6.12 11.81 17.44
CA GLN A 61 4.73 12.22 17.69
C GLN A 61 3.90 12.33 16.41
N MET A 62 4.50 12.82 15.31
CA MET A 62 3.85 12.85 14.00
C MET A 62 3.54 11.45 13.48
N THR A 63 4.44 10.49 13.66
CA THR A 63 4.23 9.10 13.23
C THR A 63 3.07 8.46 14.00
N LEU A 64 3.01 8.67 15.31
CA LEU A 64 1.90 8.24 16.14
C LEU A 64 0.58 8.89 15.71
N ALA A 65 0.58 10.20 15.48
CA ALA A 65 -0.60 10.94 15.01
C ALA A 65 -1.12 10.43 13.65
N LYS A 66 -0.23 10.03 12.73
CA LYS A 66 -0.64 9.45 11.44
C LYS A 66 -1.43 8.15 11.62
N ALA A 67 -1.04 7.30 12.57
CA ALA A 67 -1.80 6.09 12.89
C ALA A 67 -3.21 6.44 13.40
N TYR A 68 -3.31 7.41 14.32
CA TYR A 68 -4.60 7.85 14.85
C TYR A 68 -5.51 8.50 13.80
N VAL A 69 -4.97 9.16 12.77
CA VAL A 69 -5.79 9.67 11.65
C VAL A 69 -6.50 8.53 10.92
N ILE A 70 -5.82 7.40 10.69
CA ILE A 70 -6.40 6.24 10.01
C ILE A 70 -7.50 5.63 10.87
N ILE A 71 -7.22 5.41 12.15
CA ILE A 71 -8.18 4.84 13.10
C ILE A 71 -9.40 5.76 13.27
N ALA A 72 -9.19 7.06 13.44
CA ALA A 72 -10.28 8.02 13.55
C ALA A 72 -11.21 7.99 12.32
N LYS A 73 -10.67 7.81 11.11
CA LYS A 73 -11.47 7.65 9.89
C LYS A 73 -12.27 6.36 9.87
N GLU A 74 -11.66 5.24 10.27
CA GLU A 74 -12.35 3.94 10.38
C GLU A 74 -13.55 4.02 11.35
N HIS A 75 -13.39 4.74 12.45
CA HIS A 75 -14.45 5.00 13.43
C HIS A 75 -15.40 6.16 13.04
N ASN A 76 -15.35 6.67 11.81
CA ASN A 76 -16.16 7.79 11.31
C ASN A 76 -15.99 9.12 12.07
N ASN A 77 -14.92 9.29 12.85
CA ASN A 77 -14.57 10.54 13.53
C ASN A 77 -13.72 11.44 12.62
N LEU A 78 -14.37 12.00 11.59
CA LEU A 78 -13.72 12.84 10.59
C LEU A 78 -13.18 14.15 11.17
N HIS A 79 -13.77 14.65 12.26
CA HIS A 79 -13.34 15.88 12.92
C HIS A 79 -11.96 15.71 13.57
N LEU A 80 -11.79 14.68 14.41
CA LEU A 80 -10.50 14.38 15.03
C LEU A 80 -9.44 14.04 13.98
N ALA A 81 -9.81 13.30 12.93
CA ALA A 81 -8.92 13.02 11.81
C ALA A 81 -8.43 14.30 11.10
N TRP A 82 -9.30 15.30 10.94
CA TRP A 82 -8.94 16.60 10.38
C TRP A 82 -8.02 17.40 11.31
N GLU A 83 -8.33 17.46 12.61
CA GLU A 83 -7.51 18.17 13.61
C GLU A 83 -6.08 17.59 13.65
N LEU A 84 -5.97 16.27 13.76
CA LEU A 84 -4.68 15.56 13.72
C LEU A 84 -3.92 15.84 12.41
N SER A 85 -4.61 15.75 11.27
CA SER A 85 -4.00 16.02 9.96
C SER A 85 -3.48 17.46 9.85
N SER A 86 -4.20 18.42 10.42
CA SER A 86 -3.78 19.82 10.46
C SER A 86 -2.48 19.98 11.24
N LYS A 87 -2.38 19.38 12.44
CA LYS A 87 -1.18 19.45 13.28
C LYS A 87 0.01 18.68 12.71
N ILE A 88 -0.24 17.56 12.00
CA ILE A 88 0.79 16.86 11.24
C ILE A 88 1.44 17.78 10.20
N ARG A 89 0.65 18.54 9.43
CA ARG A 89 1.19 19.51 8.46
C ARG A 89 2.01 20.62 9.13
N SER A 90 1.58 21.08 10.31
CA SER A 90 2.37 22.05 11.09
C SER A 90 3.72 21.48 11.54
N CYS A 91 3.76 20.22 12.00
CA CYS A 91 5.01 19.54 12.35
C CYS A 91 5.93 19.43 11.12
N GLN A 92 5.39 18.99 9.98
CA GLN A 92 6.15 18.84 8.73
C GLN A 92 6.73 20.17 8.26
N LEU A 93 5.94 21.25 8.35
CA LEU A 93 6.39 22.59 7.99
C LEU A 93 7.52 23.05 8.90
N LEU A 94 7.42 22.82 10.22
CA LEU A 94 8.47 23.20 11.15
C LEU A 94 9.76 22.42 10.92
N LEU A 95 9.67 21.09 10.74
CA LEU A 95 10.80 20.23 10.40
C LEU A 95 11.47 20.67 9.09
N SER A 96 10.67 20.98 8.06
CA SER A 96 11.18 21.49 6.78
C SER A 96 11.87 22.85 6.92
N LYS A 97 11.31 23.76 7.72
CA LYS A 97 11.93 25.07 8.00
C LYS A 97 13.27 24.92 8.72
N ALA A 98 13.35 24.05 9.72
CA ALA A 98 14.60 23.78 10.43
C ALA A 98 15.66 23.17 9.48
N ALA A 99 15.27 22.22 8.63
CA ALA A 99 16.14 21.65 7.61
C ALA A 99 16.66 22.70 6.61
N MET A 100 15.80 23.62 6.16
CA MET A 100 16.21 24.69 5.23
C MET A 100 17.09 25.76 5.89
N ARG A 101 16.86 26.08 7.17
CA ARG A 101 17.68 27.05 7.91
C ARG A 101 19.05 26.50 8.29
N GLY A 102 19.17 25.18 8.40
CA GLY A 102 20.36 24.55 8.98
C GLY A 102 20.49 24.81 10.48
N GLU A 103 19.37 25.10 11.17
CA GLU A 103 19.34 25.46 12.58
C GLU A 103 18.45 24.49 13.38
N PRO A 104 18.80 24.20 14.65
CA PRO A 104 17.96 23.41 15.55
C PRO A 104 16.59 24.04 15.74
N ILE A 105 15.57 23.18 15.82
CA ILE A 105 14.26 23.59 16.31
C ILE A 105 14.42 24.04 17.77
N THR A 106 13.97 25.26 18.07
CA THR A 106 13.97 25.78 19.43
C THR A 106 12.74 25.31 20.21
N LEU A 107 12.83 25.36 21.54
CA LEU A 107 11.70 25.02 22.41
C LEU A 107 10.47 25.87 22.11
N GLU A 108 10.65 27.17 21.86
CA GLU A 108 9.57 28.13 21.58
C GLU A 108 8.81 27.77 20.30
N GLU A 109 9.49 27.26 19.28
CA GLU A 109 8.87 26.80 18.04
C GLU A 109 8.18 25.43 18.22
N ALA A 110 8.78 24.52 19.00
CA ALA A 110 8.30 23.14 19.17
C ALA A 110 7.14 23.02 20.15
N GLU A 111 7.21 23.70 21.30
CA GLU A 111 6.26 23.58 22.42
C GLU A 111 4.78 23.70 22.00
N PRO A 112 4.34 24.72 21.23
CA PRO A 112 2.92 24.84 20.87
C PRO A 112 2.44 23.69 19.99
N ILE A 113 3.31 23.18 19.12
CA ILE A 113 3.00 22.07 18.22
C ILE A 113 2.94 20.77 19.01
N ILE A 114 3.94 20.50 19.85
CA ILE A 114 3.99 19.30 20.70
C ILE A 114 2.77 19.27 21.62
N LYS A 115 2.51 20.33 22.37
CA LYS A 115 1.39 20.40 23.32
C LYS A 115 0.04 20.17 22.63
N SER A 116 -0.17 20.82 21.49
CA SER A 116 -1.40 20.67 20.72
C SER A 116 -1.55 19.26 20.15
N LEU A 117 -0.47 18.65 19.65
CA LEU A 117 -0.50 17.31 19.06
C LEU A 117 -0.71 16.25 20.14
N SER A 118 0.01 16.34 21.26
CA SER A 118 -0.17 15.46 22.40
C SER A 118 -1.58 15.53 22.96
N SER A 119 -2.20 16.72 23.03
CA SER A 119 -3.61 16.85 23.44
C SER A 119 -4.56 16.07 22.53
N LEU A 120 -4.38 16.13 21.20
CA LEU A 120 -5.20 15.36 20.26
C LEU A 120 -4.94 13.86 20.35
N ILE A 121 -3.69 13.44 20.59
CA ILE A 121 -3.34 12.04 20.83
C ILE A 121 -4.03 11.51 22.09
N TYR A 122 -4.03 12.29 23.17
CA TYR A 122 -4.76 11.93 24.39
C TYR A 122 -6.26 11.80 24.14
N LYS A 123 -6.88 12.70 23.36
CA LYS A 123 -8.29 12.57 22.96
C LYS A 123 -8.54 11.27 22.17
N ALA A 124 -7.63 10.89 21.29
CA ALA A 124 -7.74 9.63 20.54
C ALA A 124 -7.62 8.40 21.45
N GLN A 125 -6.74 8.46 22.45
CA GLN A 125 -6.60 7.40 23.47
C GLN A 125 -7.82 7.30 24.38
N ASP A 126 -8.39 8.44 24.79
CA ASP A 126 -9.62 8.52 25.59
C ASP A 126 -10.83 7.96 24.84
N ALA A 127 -10.87 8.16 23.52
CA ALA A 127 -11.83 7.50 22.63
C ALA A 127 -11.56 5.99 22.41
N HIS A 128 -10.62 5.40 23.16
CA HIS A 128 -10.22 4.00 23.09
C HIS A 128 -9.75 3.52 21.70
N TYR A 129 -9.10 4.40 20.93
CA TYR A 129 -8.43 4.00 19.70
C TYR A 129 -7.17 3.19 20.03
N ASP A 130 -7.35 1.87 20.21
CA ASP A 130 -6.24 0.96 20.48
C ASP A 130 -5.55 0.56 19.16
N ILE A 131 -4.39 1.17 18.92
CA ILE A 131 -3.54 0.91 17.76
C ILE A 131 -3.15 -0.58 17.67
N ALA A 132 -2.88 -1.24 18.81
CA ALA A 132 -2.49 -2.65 18.82
C ALA A 132 -3.66 -3.53 18.37
N THR A 133 -4.86 -3.28 18.90
CA THR A 133 -6.07 -3.98 18.50
C THR A 133 -6.42 -3.72 17.03
N THR A 134 -6.30 -2.49 16.53
CA THR A 134 -6.53 -2.20 15.10
C THR A 134 -5.54 -2.95 14.21
N ILE A 135 -4.24 -2.97 14.55
CA ILE A 135 -3.22 -3.69 13.78
C ILE A 135 -3.51 -5.20 13.76
N VAL A 136 -3.83 -5.79 14.90
CA VAL A 136 -4.17 -7.23 15.00
C VAL A 136 -5.41 -7.57 14.18
N THR A 137 -6.43 -6.69 14.21
CA THR A 137 -7.68 -6.88 13.44
C THR A 137 -7.44 -6.74 11.94
N MET A 138 -6.66 -5.74 11.50
CA MET A 138 -6.30 -5.62 10.09
C MET A 138 -5.47 -6.82 9.62
N LYS A 139 -4.55 -7.32 10.45
CA LYS A 139 -3.77 -8.53 10.14
C LYS A 139 -4.68 -9.75 9.96
N SER A 140 -5.68 -9.95 10.81
CA SER A 140 -6.61 -11.07 10.66
C SER A 140 -7.46 -10.95 9.40
N HIS A 141 -7.89 -9.74 9.03
CA HIS A 141 -8.61 -9.50 7.78
C HIS A 141 -7.75 -9.79 6.54
N ILE A 142 -6.48 -9.37 6.55
CA ILE A 142 -5.52 -9.65 5.46
C ILE A 142 -5.32 -11.16 5.33
N GLN A 143 -5.11 -11.86 6.45
CA GLN A 143 -4.91 -13.31 6.44
C GLN A 143 -6.15 -14.04 5.87
N ALA A 144 -7.35 -13.64 6.28
CA ALA A 144 -8.59 -14.22 5.73
C ALA A 144 -8.77 -13.95 4.23
N LEU A 145 -8.31 -12.79 3.74
CA LEU A 145 -8.32 -12.45 2.31
C LEU A 145 -7.31 -13.30 1.53
N GLU A 146 -6.11 -13.50 2.08
CA GLU A 146 -5.06 -14.33 1.50
C GLU A 146 -5.50 -15.80 1.39
N GLU A 147 -6.08 -16.35 2.45
CA GLU A 147 -6.62 -17.71 2.48
C GLU A 147 -7.69 -17.91 1.39
N ARG A 148 -8.59 -16.94 1.21
CA ARG A 148 -9.62 -16.99 0.16
C ARG A 148 -9.01 -16.91 -1.24
N ALA A 149 -8.01 -16.07 -1.46
CA ALA A 149 -7.31 -15.97 -2.74
C ALA A 149 -6.58 -17.27 -3.08
N ASN A 150 -5.92 -17.88 -2.09
CA ASN A 150 -5.26 -19.17 -2.26
C ASN A 150 -6.25 -20.28 -2.63
N ALA A 151 -7.39 -20.36 -1.93
CA ALA A 151 -8.45 -21.32 -2.25
C ALA A 151 -8.98 -21.14 -3.68
N ALA A 152 -9.18 -19.90 -4.12
CA ALA A 152 -9.61 -19.60 -5.49
C ALA A 152 -8.54 -19.99 -6.53
N THR A 153 -7.25 -19.77 -6.23
CA THR A 153 -6.15 -20.22 -7.10
C THR A 153 -6.12 -21.74 -7.21
N VAL A 154 -6.22 -22.47 -6.10
CA VAL A 154 -6.28 -23.94 -6.11
C VAL A 154 -7.45 -24.42 -6.95
N GLN A 155 -8.64 -23.85 -6.74
CA GLN A 155 -9.83 -24.21 -7.52
C GLN A 155 -9.65 -23.93 -9.03
N SER A 156 -9.06 -22.79 -9.39
CA SER A 156 -8.76 -22.44 -10.78
C SER A 156 -7.80 -23.45 -11.43
N THR A 157 -6.76 -23.89 -10.71
CA THR A 157 -5.83 -24.91 -11.22
C THR A 157 -6.52 -26.25 -11.46
N VAL A 158 -7.41 -26.68 -10.56
CA VAL A 158 -8.17 -27.93 -10.71
C VAL A 158 -9.10 -27.85 -11.93
N PHE A 159 -9.81 -26.73 -12.12
CA PHE A 159 -10.63 -26.56 -13.32
C PHE A 159 -9.80 -26.55 -14.60
N GLY A 160 -8.62 -25.93 -14.59
CA GLY A 160 -7.68 -25.97 -15.71
C GLY A 160 -7.23 -27.39 -16.06
N GLN A 161 -6.90 -28.19 -15.04
CA GLN A 161 -6.53 -29.61 -15.21
C GLN A 161 -7.69 -30.42 -15.78
N LEU A 162 -8.88 -30.31 -15.19
CA LEU A 162 -10.08 -31.02 -15.66
C LEU A 162 -10.43 -30.67 -17.11
N ALA A 163 -10.32 -29.38 -17.49
CA ALA A 163 -10.55 -28.94 -18.85
C ALA A 163 -9.52 -29.54 -19.83
N SER A 164 -8.24 -29.54 -19.46
CA SER A 164 -7.18 -30.15 -20.27
C SER A 164 -7.38 -31.66 -20.46
N GLU A 165 -7.73 -32.37 -19.39
CA GLU A 165 -8.03 -33.80 -19.45
C GLU A 165 -9.27 -34.11 -20.29
N ALA A 166 -10.33 -33.32 -20.18
CA ALA A 166 -11.54 -33.53 -20.98
C ALA A 166 -11.26 -33.39 -22.48
N ILE A 167 -10.44 -32.39 -22.85
CA ILE A 167 -10.03 -32.17 -24.24
C ILE A 167 -9.17 -33.34 -24.75
N SER A 168 -8.19 -33.82 -23.98
CA SER A 168 -7.34 -34.93 -24.41
C SER A 168 -8.11 -36.24 -24.57
N LYS A 169 -9.01 -36.55 -23.61
CA LYS A 169 -9.87 -37.75 -23.65
C LYS A 169 -10.84 -37.73 -24.83
N SER A 170 -11.48 -36.59 -25.10
CA SER A 170 -12.39 -36.45 -26.24
C SER A 170 -11.65 -36.56 -27.58
N LEU A 171 -10.47 -35.95 -27.72
CA LEU A 171 -9.62 -36.06 -28.92
C LEU A 171 -9.21 -37.51 -29.18
N HIS A 172 -8.82 -38.24 -28.11
CA HIS A 172 -8.48 -39.65 -28.21
C HIS A 172 -9.66 -40.49 -28.75
N CYS A 173 -10.87 -40.27 -28.23
CA CYS A 173 -12.08 -40.95 -28.68
C CYS A 173 -12.39 -40.68 -30.16
N VAL A 174 -12.24 -39.42 -30.60
CA VAL A 174 -12.40 -39.04 -32.02
C VAL A 174 -11.38 -39.77 -32.91
N ASN A 175 -10.12 -39.81 -32.49
CA ASN A 175 -9.06 -40.48 -33.23
C ASN A 175 -9.34 -41.99 -33.42
N VAL A 176 -9.72 -42.69 -32.34
CA VAL A 176 -10.08 -44.12 -32.39
C VAL A 176 -11.26 -44.36 -33.34
N LYS A 177 -12.28 -43.50 -33.28
CA LYS A 177 -13.46 -43.62 -34.16
C LYS A 177 -13.09 -43.42 -35.64
N LEU A 178 -12.28 -42.42 -35.96
CA LEU A 178 -11.82 -42.17 -37.33
C LEU A 178 -11.03 -43.35 -37.90
N ILE A 179 -10.14 -43.96 -37.11
CA ILE A 179 -9.38 -45.15 -37.53
C ILE A 179 -10.31 -46.34 -37.78
N ALA A 180 -11.27 -46.58 -36.88
CA ALA A 180 -12.25 -47.65 -37.03
C ALA A 180 -13.11 -47.47 -38.28
N ASP A 181 -13.59 -46.25 -38.54
CA ASP A 181 -14.41 -45.92 -39.72
C ASP A 181 -13.60 -46.07 -41.02
N TRP A 182 -12.31 -45.71 -41.01
CA TRP A 182 -11.41 -45.87 -42.16
C TRP A 182 -11.19 -47.35 -42.49
N LEU A 183 -10.85 -48.18 -41.50
CA LEU A 183 -10.65 -49.62 -41.69
C LEU A 183 -11.91 -50.30 -42.23
N LYS A 184 -13.08 -49.91 -41.72
CA LYS A 184 -14.36 -50.46 -42.15
C LYS A 184 -14.69 -50.13 -43.60
N LYS A 185 -14.33 -48.92 -44.08
CA LYS A 185 -14.46 -48.55 -45.49
C LYS A 185 -13.48 -49.30 -46.38
N GLN A 186 -12.26 -49.54 -45.90
CA GLN A 186 -11.24 -50.27 -46.65
C GLN A 186 -11.64 -51.74 -46.87
N SER A 187 -12.24 -52.40 -45.87
CA SER A 187 -12.78 -53.76 -46.00
C SER A 187 -13.99 -53.89 -46.92
N LEU A 188 -14.63 -52.78 -47.31
CA LEU A 188 -15.73 -52.75 -48.27
C LEU A 188 -15.26 -52.48 -49.71
N GLN A 189 -13.96 -52.24 -49.91
CA GLN A 189 -13.35 -52.00 -51.23
C GLN A 189 -12.58 -53.22 -51.79
N GLU A 190 -12.56 -54.34 -51.06
CA GLU A 190 -12.19 -55.68 -51.58
C GLU A 190 -13.46 -56.46 -51.97
#